data_AF-A0A1G2HX76-F1
#
_entry.id   AF-A0A1G2HX76-F1
#
_cell.length_a   1.000
_cell.length_b   1.000
_cell.length_c   1.000
_cell.angle_alpha   90.00
_cell.angle_beta   90.00
_cell.angle_gamma   90.00
#
_symmetry.space_group_name_H-M   'P 1'
#
loop_
_entity.id
_entity.type
_entity.pdbx_description
1 polymer ?
#
loop_
_entity_poly.entity_id
_entity_poly.type
_entity_poly.pdbx_seq_one_letter_code
_entity_poly.pdbx_strand_id
1 'polypeptide(L)'
;MNEKAERIDSIQFKETEEFKAKKRHFFIGLGRDVYEVLKLHKAHGLWERKPSSSVKANKKDWGNVSDHCLVEVARAEVFGEKLNLSEETVRDLKSAAALHDFYKRNDIEAMQEALKLKGVTESVLENQARKELEVMRDNKVSEDIIYIKEGVGGEKWVQELILKILGKQGPLSQKDIACLVLHYIDDYTRDVNWALLAEVTPGGKKINELDRRIDKNEANPNYKRFNEEGVGWFQESETPFQLQRRIGHLVESKIAEIIKERSGQEIDPLDLPEFIDNEIRKKIESI
;
A
#
# COMPACT_ATOMS: atom_id res chain seq x y z
N MET A 1 -15.68 -41.88 2.42
CA MET A 1 -14.32 -41.66 1.89
C MET A 1 -13.88 -40.29 2.37
N ASN A 2 -12.99 -40.26 3.37
CA ASN A 2 -12.36 -39.04 3.88
C ASN A 2 -11.13 -38.76 3.02
N GLU A 3 -11.23 -37.88 2.04
CA GLU A 3 -10.06 -37.25 1.44
C GLU A 3 -9.45 -36.34 2.51
N LYS A 4 -8.40 -36.84 3.16
CA LYS A 4 -7.45 -36.00 3.87
C LYS A 4 -6.83 -35.08 2.83
N ALA A 5 -7.29 -33.83 2.79
CA ALA A 5 -6.55 -32.75 2.19
C ALA A 5 -5.15 -32.77 2.83
N GLU A 6 -4.14 -33.14 2.04
CA GLU A 6 -2.75 -32.97 2.41
C GLU A 6 -2.57 -31.46 2.64
N ARG A 7 -2.45 -31.08 3.92
CA ARG A 7 -1.88 -29.80 4.31
C ARG A 7 -0.49 -29.79 3.70
N ILE A 8 -0.32 -29.08 2.59
CA ILE A 8 0.99 -28.62 2.16
C ILE A 8 1.45 -27.74 3.31
N ASP A 9 2.37 -28.27 4.14
CA ASP A 9 3.11 -27.46 5.08
C ASP A 9 3.72 -26.34 4.24
N SER A 10 3.18 -25.13 4.38
CA SER A 10 3.66 -23.95 3.68
C SER A 10 5.13 -23.81 4.05
N ILE A 11 6.02 -24.20 3.14
CA ILE A 11 7.46 -24.03 3.32
C ILE A 11 7.67 -22.52 3.40
N GLN A 12 7.81 -22.01 4.62
CA GLN A 12 8.14 -20.61 4.82
C GLN A 12 9.47 -20.36 4.13
N PHE A 13 9.45 -19.52 3.10
CA PHE A 13 10.64 -19.13 2.36
C PHE A 13 11.68 -18.59 3.35
N LYS A 14 12.80 -19.31 3.49
CA LYS A 14 13.88 -18.95 4.40
C LYS A 14 14.96 -18.21 3.62
N GLU A 15 15.12 -16.92 3.90
CA GLU A 15 16.16 -16.11 3.26
C GLU A 15 17.56 -16.63 3.62
N THR A 16 18.31 -17.09 2.61
CA THR A 16 19.74 -17.43 2.75
C THR A 16 20.57 -16.15 2.85
N GLU A 17 21.82 -16.23 3.34
CA GLU A 17 22.72 -15.07 3.37
C GLU A 17 23.00 -14.53 1.96
N GLU A 18 23.08 -15.42 0.96
CA GLU A 18 23.19 -15.03 -0.44
C GLU A 18 21.95 -14.24 -0.91
N PHE A 19 20.75 -14.74 -0.64
CA PHE A 19 19.51 -14.05 -0.98
C PHE A 19 19.43 -12.67 -0.32
N LYS A 20 19.84 -12.56 0.96
CA LYS A 20 19.88 -11.26 1.66
C LYS A 20 20.82 -10.26 1.01
N ALA A 21 21.98 -10.71 0.53
CA ALA A 21 22.92 -9.85 -0.18
C ALA A 21 22.34 -9.34 -1.52
N LYS A 22 21.70 -10.23 -2.29
CA LYS A 22 21.00 -9.88 -3.54
C LYS A 22 19.82 -8.94 -3.28
N LYS A 23 19.00 -9.22 -2.25
CA LYS A 23 17.90 -8.37 -1.80
C LYS A 23 18.38 -6.96 -1.48
N ARG A 24 19.50 -6.83 -0.76
CA ARG A 24 20.12 -5.53 -0.49
C ARG A 24 20.51 -4.81 -1.78
N HIS A 25 21.12 -5.51 -2.74
CA HIS A 25 21.48 -4.92 -4.03
C HIS A 25 20.25 -4.43 -4.80
N PHE A 26 19.21 -5.27 -4.88
CA PHE A 26 17.93 -4.96 -5.51
C PHE A 26 17.31 -3.68 -4.96
N PHE A 27 17.13 -3.59 -3.64
CA PHE A 27 16.50 -2.42 -3.00
C PHE A 27 17.38 -1.15 -3.06
N ILE A 28 18.71 -1.28 -3.11
CA ILE A 28 19.59 -0.13 -3.40
C ILE A 28 19.34 0.38 -4.83
N GLY A 29 19.14 -0.52 -5.79
CA GLY A 29 18.77 -0.18 -7.16
C GLY A 29 17.46 0.59 -7.20
N LEU A 30 16.39 0.03 -6.61
CA LEU A 30 15.08 0.70 -6.53
C LEU A 30 15.17 2.08 -5.89
N GLY A 31 15.88 2.22 -4.77
CA GLY A 31 16.05 3.51 -4.11
C GLY A 31 16.81 4.54 -4.94
N ARG A 32 17.67 4.11 -5.88
CA ARG A 32 18.32 5.01 -6.84
C ARG A 32 17.34 5.47 -7.92
N ASP A 33 16.50 4.56 -8.43
CA ASP A 33 15.53 4.86 -9.48
C ASP A 33 14.52 5.94 -9.04
N VAL A 34 14.09 5.89 -7.76
CA VAL A 34 13.15 6.86 -7.18
C VAL A 34 13.85 7.89 -6.27
N TYR A 35 15.18 8.06 -6.41
CA TYR A 35 15.96 8.89 -5.49
C TYR A 35 15.49 10.35 -5.43
N GLU A 36 15.11 10.92 -6.59
CA GLU A 36 14.69 12.32 -6.66
C GLU A 36 13.47 12.60 -5.79
N VAL A 37 12.48 11.70 -5.79
CA VAL A 37 11.29 11.84 -4.95
C VAL A 37 11.57 11.47 -3.48
N LEU A 38 12.46 10.50 -3.22
CA LEU A 38 12.88 10.16 -1.85
C LEU A 38 13.64 11.29 -1.12
N LYS A 39 14.08 12.35 -1.83
CA LYS A 39 14.59 13.56 -1.16
C LYS A 39 13.54 14.20 -0.25
N LEU A 40 12.25 14.06 -0.56
CA LEU A 40 11.16 14.52 0.30
C LEU A 40 11.11 13.72 1.61
N HIS A 41 11.33 12.41 1.57
CA HIS A 41 11.41 11.59 2.79
C HIS A 41 12.51 12.12 3.73
N LYS A 42 13.68 12.42 3.17
CA LYS A 42 14.79 13.00 3.92
C LYS A 42 14.42 14.38 4.50
N ALA A 43 13.81 15.24 3.69
CA ALA A 43 13.42 16.60 4.09
C ALA A 43 12.39 16.59 5.24
N HIS A 44 11.51 15.58 5.28
CA HIS A 44 10.52 15.38 6.34
C HIS A 44 11.02 14.52 7.51
N GLY A 45 12.33 14.26 7.58
CA GLY A 45 12.96 13.55 8.71
C GLY A 45 12.63 12.06 8.77
N LEU A 46 12.14 11.46 7.69
CA LEU A 46 11.82 10.02 7.63
C LEU A 46 13.06 9.12 7.53
N TRP A 47 14.26 9.68 7.50
CA TRP A 47 15.53 8.91 7.55
C TRP A 47 16.19 8.93 8.93
N GLU A 48 15.58 9.60 9.91
CA GLU A 48 16.07 9.62 11.29
C GLU A 48 15.92 8.24 11.92
N ARG A 49 17.02 7.49 12.01
CA ARG A 49 17.10 6.20 12.71
C ARG A 49 17.48 6.42 14.16
N LYS A 50 16.86 5.65 15.06
CA LYS A 50 17.29 5.60 16.46
C LYS A 50 18.32 4.50 16.70
N PRO A 51 19.32 4.73 17.57
CA PRO A 51 20.16 3.65 18.04
C PRO A 51 19.30 2.65 18.84
N SER A 52 19.41 1.36 18.53
CA SER A 52 18.69 0.27 19.19
C SER A 52 18.94 0.17 20.71
N SER A 53 19.93 0.91 21.23
CA SER A 53 20.39 0.87 22.61
C SER A 53 19.93 2.04 23.50
N SER A 54 19.15 3.02 23.00
CA SER A 54 18.80 4.19 23.82
C SER A 54 17.57 3.94 24.72
N VAL A 55 17.80 3.92 26.04
CA VAL A 55 16.80 3.77 27.13
C VAL A 55 15.73 4.88 27.15
N LYS A 56 15.90 5.97 26.38
CA LYS A 56 14.87 7.01 26.19
C LYS A 56 13.97 6.68 24.99
N ALA A 57 13.22 5.58 25.12
CA ALA A 57 12.38 4.97 24.09
C ALA A 57 11.05 5.71 23.79
N ASN A 58 10.99 7.04 23.94
CA ASN A 58 9.72 7.79 23.81
C ASN A 58 9.57 8.60 22.50
N LYS A 59 10.45 8.44 21.51
CA LYS A 59 10.21 8.99 20.15
C LYS A 59 10.16 7.86 19.12
N LYS A 60 9.23 7.94 18.17
CA LYS A 60 9.01 6.96 17.10
C LYS A 60 10.24 6.91 16.16
N ASP A 61 10.62 5.73 15.69
CA ASP A 61 11.55 5.57 14.56
C ASP A 61 10.73 5.78 13.29
N TRP A 62 11.16 6.71 12.44
CA TRP A 62 10.48 7.05 11.18
C TRP A 62 11.16 6.43 9.96
N GLY A 63 12.34 5.83 10.16
CA GLY A 63 13.09 5.15 9.11
C GLY A 63 12.32 4.02 8.43
N ASN A 64 11.43 3.37 9.18
CA ASN A 64 10.60 2.28 8.67
C ASN A 64 9.60 2.73 7.60
N VAL A 65 9.21 4.02 7.56
CA VAL A 65 8.30 4.55 6.53
C VAL A 65 8.96 4.51 5.15
N SER A 66 10.23 4.91 5.07
CA SER A 66 10.97 4.85 3.80
C SER A 66 11.22 3.41 3.35
N ASP A 67 11.47 2.49 4.29
CA ASP A 67 11.62 1.07 3.97
C ASP A 67 10.30 0.47 3.45
N HIS A 68 9.18 0.84 4.07
CA HIS A 68 7.83 0.45 3.66
C HIS A 68 7.53 0.91 2.22
N CYS A 69 7.70 2.20 1.91
CA CYS A 69 7.49 2.72 0.56
C CYS A 69 8.42 2.05 -0.48
N LEU A 70 9.64 1.66 -0.11
CA LEU A 70 10.53 0.91 -1.03
C LEU A 70 10.01 -0.50 -1.36
N VAL A 71 9.37 -1.19 -0.41
CA VAL A 71 8.69 -2.46 -0.70
C VAL A 71 7.54 -2.24 -1.67
N GLU A 72 6.80 -1.16 -1.52
CA GLU A 72 5.72 -0.81 -2.44
C GLU A 72 6.23 -0.42 -3.83
N VAL A 73 7.37 0.26 -3.93
CA VAL A 73 8.04 0.53 -5.22
C VAL A 73 8.34 -0.79 -5.94
N ALA A 74 8.81 -1.82 -5.22
CA ALA A 74 9.07 -3.14 -5.82
C ALA A 74 7.78 -3.79 -6.33
N ARG A 75 6.69 -3.71 -5.57
CA ARG A 75 5.37 -4.23 -5.95
C ARG A 75 4.79 -3.47 -7.15
N ALA A 76 4.90 -2.15 -7.14
CA ALA A 76 4.50 -1.25 -8.22
C ALA A 76 5.20 -1.61 -9.53
N GLU A 77 6.50 -1.88 -9.49
CA GLU A 77 7.26 -2.31 -10.66
C GLU A 77 6.71 -3.62 -11.24
N VAL A 78 6.53 -4.65 -10.40
CA VAL A 78 6.02 -5.95 -10.84
C VAL A 78 4.58 -5.85 -11.36
N PHE A 79 3.70 -5.11 -10.68
CA PHE A 79 2.35 -4.88 -11.20
C PHE A 79 2.39 -4.17 -12.56
N GLY A 80 3.24 -3.14 -12.70
CA GLY A 80 3.43 -2.44 -13.96
C GLY A 80 3.78 -3.36 -15.12
N GLU A 81 4.68 -4.32 -14.89
CA GLU A 81 5.05 -5.35 -15.85
C GLU A 81 3.88 -6.31 -16.15
N LYS A 82 3.22 -6.86 -15.12
CA LYS A 82 2.12 -7.82 -15.29
C LYS A 82 0.89 -7.23 -15.97
N LEU A 83 0.70 -5.93 -15.83
CA LEU A 83 -0.39 -5.18 -16.47
C LEU A 83 0.02 -4.61 -17.83
N ASN A 84 1.24 -4.88 -18.33
CA ASN A 84 1.76 -4.31 -19.57
C ASN A 84 1.58 -2.77 -19.62
N LEU A 85 1.90 -2.07 -18.52
CA LEU A 85 1.91 -0.61 -18.50
C LEU A 85 3.11 -0.07 -19.28
N SER A 86 2.98 1.15 -19.82
CA SER A 86 4.11 1.83 -20.47
C SER A 86 5.21 2.13 -19.46
N GLU A 87 6.47 2.18 -19.91
CA GLU A 87 7.62 2.53 -19.07
C GLU A 87 7.43 3.86 -18.33
N GLU A 88 6.81 4.84 -18.99
CA GLU A 88 6.44 6.12 -18.39
C GLU A 88 5.46 5.95 -17.23
N THR A 89 4.37 5.19 -17.42
CA THR A 89 3.40 4.95 -16.35
C THR A 89 4.01 4.14 -15.21
N VAL A 90 4.87 3.15 -15.49
CA VAL A 90 5.57 2.39 -14.45
C VAL A 90 6.49 3.28 -13.63
N ARG A 91 7.22 4.20 -14.28
CA ARG A 91 8.07 5.19 -13.58
C ARG A 91 7.25 6.11 -12.68
N ASP A 92 6.10 6.60 -13.16
CA ASP A 92 5.22 7.47 -12.38
C ASP A 92 4.59 6.71 -11.21
N LEU A 93 4.14 5.48 -11.43
CA LEU A 93 3.62 4.60 -10.39
C LEU A 93 4.68 4.28 -9.30
N LYS A 94 5.91 3.94 -9.70
CA LYS A 94 7.04 3.76 -8.75
C LYS A 94 7.28 5.03 -7.94
N SER A 95 7.25 6.19 -8.58
CA SER A 95 7.47 7.47 -7.89
C SER A 95 6.33 7.82 -6.94
N ALA A 96 5.07 7.51 -7.30
CA ALA A 96 3.92 7.69 -6.44
C ALA A 96 3.97 6.74 -5.24
N ALA A 97 4.33 5.47 -5.43
CA ALA A 97 4.55 4.51 -4.34
C ALA A 97 5.66 4.96 -3.39
N ALA A 98 6.75 5.50 -3.94
CA ALA A 98 7.85 6.05 -3.16
C ALA A 98 7.47 7.29 -2.35
N LEU A 99 6.38 7.99 -2.71
CA LEU A 99 5.93 9.22 -2.06
C LEU A 99 4.71 9.03 -1.17
N HIS A 100 3.96 7.93 -1.29
CA HIS A 100 2.60 7.88 -0.76
C HIS A 100 2.47 8.22 0.74
N ASP A 101 3.52 7.96 1.53
CA ASP A 101 3.59 8.15 2.97
C ASP A 101 4.67 9.18 3.39
N PHE A 102 5.20 10.00 2.47
CA PHE A 102 6.30 10.94 2.76
C PHE A 102 5.95 11.98 3.84
N TYR A 103 4.65 12.27 3.99
CA TYR A 103 4.10 13.25 4.91
C TYR A 103 3.52 12.64 6.20
N LYS A 104 3.60 11.31 6.35
CA LYS A 104 2.97 10.53 7.42
C LYS A 104 3.29 11.00 8.84
N ARG A 105 4.49 11.56 9.04
CA ARG A 105 4.88 12.14 10.33
C ARG A 105 4.00 13.34 10.70
N ASN A 106 3.82 14.25 9.77
CA ASN A 106 2.99 15.44 9.94
C ASN A 106 1.52 15.05 10.17
N ASP A 107 1.02 14.04 9.46
CA ASP A 107 -0.34 13.53 9.65
C ASP A 107 -0.57 13.01 11.06
N ILE A 108 0.35 12.17 11.56
CA ILE A 108 0.25 11.61 12.90
C ILE A 108 0.36 12.70 13.97
N GLU A 109 1.28 13.64 13.80
CA GLU A 109 1.43 14.76 14.74
C GLU A 109 0.15 15.62 14.78
N ALA A 110 -0.44 15.92 13.62
CA ALA A 110 -1.70 16.68 13.52
C ALA A 110 -2.91 15.92 14.11
N MET A 111 -3.03 14.63 13.83
CA MET A 111 -4.09 13.79 14.41
C MET A 111 -3.96 13.71 15.94
N GLN A 112 -2.75 13.56 16.47
CA GLN A 112 -2.51 13.55 17.92
C GLN A 112 -2.85 14.88 18.58
N GLU A 113 -2.58 16.00 17.92
CA GLU A 113 -2.98 17.33 18.41
C GLU A 113 -4.49 17.50 18.40
N ALA A 114 -5.17 17.10 17.32
CA ALA A 114 -6.63 17.16 17.20
C ALA A 114 -7.33 16.30 18.27
N LEU A 115 -6.82 15.08 18.51
CA LEU A 115 -7.32 14.18 19.56
C LEU A 115 -7.25 14.80 20.97
N LYS A 116 -6.24 15.62 21.25
CA LYS A 116 -6.12 16.33 22.55
C LYS A 116 -7.14 17.46 22.69
N LEU A 117 -7.53 18.10 21.60
CA LEU A 117 -8.28 19.36 21.62
C LEU A 117 -9.79 19.19 21.50
N LYS A 118 -10.30 18.21 20.74
CA LYS A 118 -11.76 17.93 20.56
C LYS A 118 -12.10 16.67 19.76
N GLY A 119 -11.13 15.87 19.30
CA GLY A 119 -11.34 14.72 18.40
C GLY A 119 -10.76 14.98 17.01
N VAL A 120 -10.61 13.93 16.19
CA VAL A 120 -10.18 14.07 14.79
C VAL A 120 -11.40 14.40 13.95
N THR A 121 -11.39 15.55 13.27
CA THR A 121 -12.42 15.90 12.29
C THR A 121 -11.91 15.61 10.88
N GLU A 122 -12.83 15.31 9.95
CA GLU A 122 -12.54 15.19 8.51
C GLU A 122 -11.69 16.37 7.98
N SER A 123 -12.01 17.58 8.44
CA SER A 123 -11.27 18.80 8.09
C SER A 123 -9.78 18.80 8.51
N VAL A 124 -9.37 18.02 9.53
CA VAL A 124 -7.94 17.89 9.88
C VAL A 124 -7.22 17.08 8.81
N LEU A 125 -7.83 15.99 8.35
CA LEU A 125 -7.29 15.12 7.31
C LEU A 125 -7.21 15.86 5.97
N GLU A 126 -8.29 16.52 5.56
CA GLU A 126 -8.33 17.34 4.34
C GLU A 126 -7.26 18.45 4.35
N ASN A 127 -7.05 19.08 5.50
CA ASN A 127 -6.03 20.12 5.62
C ASN A 127 -4.61 19.57 5.53
N GLN A 128 -4.34 18.36 6.04
CA GLN A 128 -3.01 17.74 5.87
C GLN A 128 -2.81 17.27 4.43
N ALA A 129 -3.79 16.61 3.82
CA ALA A 129 -3.74 16.21 2.42
C ALA A 129 -3.46 17.41 1.50
N ARG A 130 -4.11 18.55 1.73
CA ARG A 130 -3.83 19.78 0.98
C ARG A 130 -2.38 20.27 1.14
N LYS A 131 -1.86 20.29 2.37
CA LYS A 131 -0.47 20.72 2.63
C LYS A 131 0.53 19.78 1.98
N GLU A 132 0.26 18.48 2.02
CA GLU A 132 1.08 17.48 1.35
C GLU A 132 1.14 17.75 -0.16
N LEU A 133 -0.02 18.00 -0.80
CA LEU A 133 -0.08 18.33 -2.23
C LEU A 133 0.66 19.64 -2.57
N GLU A 134 0.54 20.66 -1.72
CA GLU A 134 1.31 21.91 -1.86
C GLU A 134 2.82 21.63 -1.83
N VAL A 135 3.29 20.81 -0.88
CA VAL A 135 4.70 20.42 -0.79
C VAL A 135 5.16 19.64 -2.03
N MET A 136 4.35 18.72 -2.55
CA MET A 136 4.66 17.98 -3.78
C MET A 136 4.82 18.93 -4.98
N ARG A 137 3.89 19.87 -5.15
CA ARG A 137 3.91 20.86 -6.23
C ARG A 137 5.09 21.81 -6.13
N ASP A 138 5.40 22.30 -4.92
CA ASP A 138 6.55 23.16 -4.66
C ASP A 138 7.88 22.46 -4.97
N ASN A 139 7.91 21.12 -4.85
CA ASN A 139 9.05 20.29 -5.22
C ASN A 139 8.98 19.75 -6.66
N LYS A 140 8.08 20.30 -7.49
CA LYS A 140 7.94 20.00 -8.92
C LYS A 140 7.65 18.52 -9.22
N VAL A 141 6.97 17.83 -8.31
CA VAL A 141 6.42 16.50 -8.60
C VAL A 141 5.37 16.65 -9.71
N SER A 142 5.37 15.75 -10.69
CA SER A 142 4.42 15.84 -11.82
C SER A 142 2.99 15.61 -11.34
N GLU A 143 2.02 16.27 -11.98
CA GLU A 143 0.60 16.07 -11.66
C GLU A 143 0.14 14.63 -11.94
N ASP A 144 0.84 13.89 -12.80
CA ASP A 144 0.56 12.48 -13.05
C ASP A 144 0.95 11.59 -11.86
N ILE A 145 2.10 11.86 -11.24
CA ILE A 145 2.52 11.19 -9.99
C ILE A 145 1.58 11.57 -8.85
N ILE A 146 1.21 12.86 -8.76
CA ILE A 146 0.25 13.35 -7.76
C ILE A 146 -1.09 12.61 -7.92
N TYR A 147 -1.65 12.57 -9.12
CA TYR A 147 -2.92 11.89 -9.39
C TYR A 147 -2.90 10.41 -8.99
N ILE A 148 -1.82 9.69 -9.28
CA ILE A 148 -1.68 8.29 -8.86
C ILE A 148 -1.62 8.18 -7.33
N LYS A 149 -0.83 9.05 -6.68
CA LYS A 149 -0.70 9.10 -5.21
C LYS A 149 -2.03 9.39 -4.53
N GLU A 150 -2.84 10.26 -5.11
CA GLU A 150 -4.19 10.59 -4.62
C GLU A 150 -5.15 9.37 -4.59
N GLY A 151 -4.75 8.24 -5.18
CA GLY A 151 -5.45 6.95 -5.06
C GLY A 151 -5.28 6.21 -3.73
N VAL A 152 -4.40 6.68 -2.82
CA VAL A 152 -4.19 6.05 -1.50
C VAL A 152 -4.69 6.91 -0.35
N GLY A 153 -5.04 6.25 0.75
CA GLY A 153 -5.54 6.90 1.96
C GLY A 153 -6.94 6.46 2.37
N GLY A 154 -7.29 6.81 3.61
CA GLY A 154 -8.59 6.48 4.23
C GLY A 154 -9.64 7.57 4.05
N GLU A 155 -9.31 8.66 3.37
CA GLU A 155 -10.15 9.83 3.20
C GLU A 155 -11.30 9.57 2.21
N LYS A 156 -12.39 10.31 2.40
CA LYS A 156 -13.61 10.11 1.62
C LYS A 156 -13.42 10.26 0.11
N TRP A 157 -12.72 11.32 -0.28
CA TRP A 157 -12.47 11.67 -1.68
C TRP A 157 -11.60 10.63 -2.39
N VAL A 158 -10.70 9.93 -1.67
CA VAL A 158 -9.92 8.80 -2.19
C VAL A 158 -10.85 7.65 -2.55
N GLN A 159 -11.74 7.26 -1.63
CA GLN A 159 -12.70 6.18 -1.88
C GLN A 159 -13.65 6.52 -3.03
N GLU A 160 -14.12 7.78 -3.12
CA GLU A 160 -14.93 8.28 -4.24
C GLU A 160 -14.17 8.23 -5.58
N LEU A 161 -12.88 8.58 -5.59
CA LEU A 161 -12.02 8.47 -6.78
C LEU A 161 -11.91 7.02 -7.24
N ILE A 162 -11.63 6.08 -6.35
CA ILE A 162 -11.48 4.66 -6.68
C ILE A 162 -12.80 4.08 -7.19
N LEU A 163 -13.92 4.35 -6.52
CA LEU A 163 -15.25 3.93 -6.99
C LEU A 163 -15.59 4.54 -8.36
N LYS A 164 -15.23 5.81 -8.61
CA LYS A 164 -15.42 6.45 -9.91
C LYS A 164 -14.60 5.73 -11.00
N ILE A 165 -13.36 5.33 -10.71
CA ILE A 165 -12.53 4.57 -11.65
C ILE A 165 -13.16 3.20 -11.93
N LEU A 166 -13.55 2.46 -10.89
CA LEU A 166 -14.19 1.15 -11.00
C LEU A 166 -15.52 1.20 -11.77
N GLY A 167 -16.26 2.30 -11.69
CA GLY A 167 -17.53 2.52 -12.39
C GLY A 167 -17.41 2.95 -13.86
N LYS A 168 -16.19 3.24 -14.36
CA LYS A 168 -15.99 3.65 -15.76
C LYS A 168 -16.44 2.56 -16.73
N GLN A 169 -17.16 2.97 -17.77
CA GLN A 169 -17.56 2.09 -18.86
C GLN A 169 -16.45 2.04 -19.91
N GLY A 170 -16.05 0.84 -20.31
CA GLY A 170 -14.99 0.62 -21.30
C GLY A 170 -13.58 0.49 -20.72
N PRO A 171 -12.54 0.46 -21.57
CA PRO A 171 -11.16 0.26 -21.12
C PRO A 171 -10.66 1.40 -20.22
N LEU A 172 -10.05 1.04 -19.09
CA LEU A 172 -9.40 2.00 -18.19
C LEU A 172 -8.13 2.57 -18.83
N SER A 173 -7.85 3.84 -18.54
CA SER A 173 -6.57 4.45 -18.92
C SER A 173 -5.42 3.84 -18.10
N GLN A 174 -4.18 3.94 -18.59
CA GLN A 174 -3.03 3.43 -17.81
C GLN A 174 -2.87 4.13 -16.44
N LYS A 175 -3.22 5.42 -16.36
CA LYS A 175 -3.21 6.19 -15.11
C LYS A 175 -4.29 5.72 -14.13
N ASP A 176 -5.48 5.41 -14.62
CA ASP A 176 -6.54 4.80 -13.80
C ASP A 176 -6.08 3.47 -13.22
N ILE A 177 -5.45 2.62 -14.05
CA ILE A 177 -4.93 1.33 -13.61
C ILE A 177 -3.81 1.51 -12.59
N ALA A 178 -2.90 2.45 -12.81
CA ALA A 178 -1.84 2.77 -11.85
C ALA A 178 -2.42 3.25 -10.49
N CYS A 179 -3.47 4.08 -10.53
CA CYS A 179 -4.19 4.52 -9.33
C CYS A 179 -4.81 3.35 -8.56
N LEU A 180 -5.48 2.41 -9.26
CA LEU A 180 -6.01 1.18 -8.66
C LEU A 180 -4.89 0.31 -8.06
N VAL A 181 -3.78 0.16 -8.77
CA VAL A 181 -2.63 -0.61 -8.30
C VAL A 181 -2.05 -0.02 -7.04
N LEU A 182 -1.81 1.28 -6.99
CA LEU A 182 -1.21 1.90 -5.80
C LEU A 182 -2.15 1.82 -4.59
N HIS A 183 -3.45 2.05 -4.81
CA HIS A 183 -4.49 1.85 -3.78
C HIS A 183 -4.39 0.45 -3.17
N TYR A 184 -4.38 -0.58 -4.02
CA TYR A 184 -4.31 -1.97 -3.58
C TYR A 184 -2.99 -2.28 -2.88
N ILE A 185 -1.85 -1.83 -3.42
CA ILE A 185 -0.53 -2.04 -2.81
C ILE A 185 -0.50 -1.49 -1.38
N ASP A 186 -0.95 -0.25 -1.15
CA ASP A 186 -1.04 0.31 0.21
C ASP A 186 -1.91 -0.62 1.06
N ASP A 187 -3.13 -0.93 0.61
CA ASP A 187 -4.13 -1.73 1.33
C ASP A 187 -3.70 -3.13 1.78
N TYR A 188 -2.74 -3.77 1.11
CA TYR A 188 -2.22 -5.07 1.54
C TYR A 188 -0.80 -5.02 2.11
N THR A 189 -0.06 -3.92 1.93
CA THR A 189 1.32 -3.83 2.42
C THR A 189 1.38 -3.65 3.93
N ARG A 190 2.15 -4.54 4.60
CA ARG A 190 2.38 -4.51 6.05
C ARG A 190 3.86 -4.38 6.38
N ASP A 191 4.23 -3.16 6.78
CA ASP A 191 5.61 -2.79 7.11
C ASP A 191 6.53 -3.14 5.92
N VAL A 192 7.53 -4.00 6.15
CA VAL A 192 8.50 -4.47 5.14
C VAL A 192 8.41 -5.97 4.86
N ASN A 193 7.30 -6.59 5.28
CA ASN A 193 7.16 -8.04 5.24
C ASN A 193 6.66 -8.52 3.88
N TRP A 194 7.06 -9.73 3.54
CA TRP A 194 6.44 -10.47 2.45
C TRP A 194 4.98 -10.80 2.77
N ALA A 195 4.12 -10.78 1.76
CA ALA A 195 2.75 -11.24 1.85
C ALA A 195 2.71 -12.73 2.23
N LEU A 196 1.76 -13.07 3.11
CA LEU A 196 1.48 -14.45 3.46
C LEU A 196 0.55 -15.08 2.43
N LEU A 197 0.62 -16.40 2.29
CA LEU A 197 -0.32 -17.17 1.48
C LEU A 197 -1.76 -16.84 1.89
N ALA A 198 -2.68 -16.83 0.93
CA ALA A 198 -4.10 -16.82 1.27
C ALA A 198 -4.45 -18.08 2.06
N GLU A 199 -5.32 -17.96 3.06
CA GLU A 199 -5.69 -19.08 3.92
C GLU A 199 -7.20 -19.17 4.12
N VAL A 200 -7.69 -20.38 4.34
CA VAL A 200 -9.10 -20.61 4.69
C VAL A 200 -9.22 -20.60 6.22
N THR A 201 -9.95 -19.62 6.75
CA THR A 201 -10.27 -19.50 8.18
C THR A 201 -11.07 -20.71 8.69
N PRO A 202 -11.15 -20.96 10.01
CA PRO A 202 -11.98 -22.03 10.57
C PRO A 202 -13.47 -21.96 10.16
N GLY A 203 -13.97 -20.77 9.78
CA GLY A 203 -15.32 -20.56 9.27
C GLY A 203 -15.50 -20.79 7.76
N GLY A 204 -14.46 -21.22 7.05
CA GLY A 204 -14.52 -21.49 5.61
C GLY A 204 -14.30 -20.27 4.71
N LYS A 205 -14.12 -19.06 5.26
CA LYS A 205 -13.79 -17.86 4.48
C LYS A 205 -12.30 -17.90 4.08
N LYS A 206 -11.99 -17.78 2.78
CA LYS A 206 -10.63 -17.51 2.28
C LYS A 206 -10.29 -16.04 2.54
N ILE A 207 -9.12 -15.77 3.12
CA ILE A 207 -8.63 -14.43 3.43
C ILE A 207 -7.20 -14.26 2.92
N ASN A 208 -6.78 -13.02 2.69
CA ASN A 208 -5.40 -12.71 2.29
C ASN A 208 -4.80 -11.53 3.08
N GLU A 209 -3.72 -10.93 2.56
CA GLU A 209 -2.99 -9.88 3.28
C GLU A 209 -3.80 -8.58 3.44
N LEU A 210 -4.71 -8.27 2.50
CA LEU A 210 -5.64 -7.16 2.63
C LEU A 210 -6.57 -7.35 3.83
N ASP A 211 -7.23 -8.51 3.92
CA ASP A 211 -8.08 -8.84 5.07
C ASP A 211 -7.29 -8.74 6.38
N ARG A 212 -6.07 -9.31 6.43
CA ARG A 212 -5.24 -9.30 7.64
C ARG A 212 -4.82 -7.89 8.06
N ARG A 213 -4.54 -6.99 7.11
CA ARG A 213 -4.22 -5.57 7.41
C ARG A 213 -5.43 -4.88 8.01
N ILE A 214 -6.61 -5.09 7.44
CA ILE A 214 -7.85 -4.46 7.91
C ILE A 214 -8.23 -5.00 9.28
N ASP A 215 -8.18 -6.32 9.51
CA ASP A 215 -8.44 -6.93 10.81
C ASP A 215 -7.49 -6.36 11.90
N LYS A 216 -6.21 -6.19 11.57
CA LYS A 216 -5.23 -5.55 12.47
C LYS A 216 -5.61 -4.10 12.78
N ASN A 217 -6.08 -3.35 11.78
CA ASN A 217 -6.48 -1.96 11.95
C ASN A 217 -7.77 -1.83 12.78
N GLU A 218 -8.77 -2.68 12.54
CA GLU A 218 -10.02 -2.76 13.33
C GLU A 218 -9.73 -3.11 14.80
N ALA A 219 -8.79 -4.01 15.05
CA ALA A 219 -8.37 -4.40 16.40
C ALA A 219 -7.50 -3.34 17.11
N ASN A 220 -6.99 -2.33 16.40
CA ASN A 220 -6.10 -1.32 16.96
C ASN A 220 -6.89 -0.27 17.75
N PRO A 221 -6.67 -0.12 19.07
CA PRO A 221 -7.41 0.85 19.89
C PRO A 221 -7.28 2.30 19.41
N ASN A 222 -6.16 2.65 18.76
CA ASN A 222 -5.95 4.00 18.24
C ASN A 222 -6.84 4.30 17.02
N TYR A 223 -7.24 3.28 16.26
CA TYR A 223 -8.12 3.43 15.10
C TYR A 223 -9.58 3.14 15.41
N LYS A 224 -9.89 2.50 16.54
CA LYS A 224 -11.25 2.18 16.97
C LYS A 224 -12.17 3.42 16.90
N ARG A 225 -11.74 4.53 17.49
CA ARG A 225 -12.53 5.78 17.50
C ARG A 225 -12.78 6.31 16.09
N PHE A 226 -11.75 6.35 15.25
CA PHE A 226 -11.88 6.75 13.84
C PHE A 226 -12.88 5.86 13.09
N ASN A 227 -12.81 4.55 13.30
CA ASN A 227 -13.71 3.59 12.65
C ASN A 227 -15.16 3.73 13.11
N GLU A 228 -15.40 3.99 14.42
CA GLU A 228 -16.73 4.17 14.99
C GLU A 228 -17.34 5.55 14.63
N GLU A 229 -16.57 6.63 14.76
CA GLU A 229 -17.01 7.99 14.39
C GLU A 229 -17.18 8.16 12.88
N GLY A 230 -16.52 7.31 12.09
CA GLY A 230 -16.57 7.29 10.63
C GLY A 230 -17.84 6.68 10.03
N VAL A 231 -18.71 6.07 10.85
CA VAL A 231 -19.97 5.51 10.37
C VAL A 231 -20.84 6.63 9.78
N GLY A 232 -21.22 6.47 8.51
CA GLY A 232 -22.04 7.46 7.80
C GLY A 232 -21.26 8.66 7.23
N TRP A 233 -19.93 8.69 7.31
CA TRP A 233 -19.13 9.63 6.48
C TRP A 233 -19.35 9.36 4.99
N PHE A 234 -19.63 8.10 4.69
CA PHE A 234 -19.99 7.57 3.39
C PHE A 234 -21.51 7.39 3.32
N GLN A 235 -22.08 7.36 2.11
CA GLN A 235 -23.55 7.24 1.91
C GLN A 235 -24.15 5.93 2.46
N GLU A 236 -23.32 5.04 3.00
CA GLU A 236 -23.66 3.71 3.47
C GLU A 236 -23.51 3.59 5.00
N SER A 237 -24.20 2.63 5.61
CA SER A 237 -24.09 2.30 7.05
C SER A 237 -22.82 1.52 7.41
N GLU A 238 -21.78 1.60 6.57
CA GLU A 238 -20.49 0.93 6.74
C GLU A 238 -19.53 1.80 7.58
N THR A 239 -18.63 1.16 8.32
CA THR A 239 -17.47 1.84 8.91
C THR A 239 -16.39 2.09 7.84
N PRO A 240 -15.44 3.03 8.05
CA PRO A 240 -14.32 3.24 7.13
C PRO A 240 -13.55 1.96 6.77
N PHE A 241 -13.28 1.08 7.74
CA PHE A 241 -12.57 -0.18 7.47
C PHE A 241 -13.42 -1.24 6.75
N GLN A 242 -14.74 -1.25 6.95
CA GLN A 242 -15.65 -2.08 6.16
C GLN A 242 -15.67 -1.62 4.69
N LEU A 243 -15.75 -0.32 4.47
CA LEU A 243 -15.69 0.29 3.15
C LEU A 243 -14.34 -0.01 2.47
N GLN A 244 -13.22 0.21 3.18
CA GLN A 244 -11.88 -0.12 2.68
C GLN A 244 -11.78 -1.60 2.28
N ARG A 245 -12.31 -2.52 3.10
CA ARG A 245 -12.31 -3.96 2.77
C ARG A 245 -13.07 -4.23 1.48
N ARG A 246 -14.27 -3.65 1.34
CA ARG A 246 -15.12 -3.84 0.17
C ARG A 246 -14.46 -3.28 -1.09
N ILE A 247 -13.99 -2.03 -1.05
CA ILE A 247 -13.32 -1.39 -2.18
C ILE A 247 -12.03 -2.13 -2.53
N GLY A 248 -11.22 -2.48 -1.54
CA GLY A 248 -10.01 -3.26 -1.70
C GLY A 248 -10.22 -4.56 -2.49
N HIS A 249 -11.24 -5.36 -2.15
CA HIS A 249 -11.56 -6.56 -2.92
C HIS A 249 -12.12 -6.29 -4.33
N LEU A 250 -12.84 -5.18 -4.53
CA LEU A 250 -13.27 -4.77 -5.88
C LEU A 250 -12.05 -4.41 -6.75
N VAL A 251 -11.11 -3.67 -6.18
CA VAL A 251 -9.85 -3.30 -6.86
C VAL A 251 -9.01 -4.54 -7.16
N GLU A 252 -8.83 -5.42 -6.18
CA GLU A 252 -8.14 -6.70 -6.31
C GLU A 252 -8.70 -7.56 -7.44
N SER A 253 -10.04 -7.71 -7.48
CA SER A 253 -10.73 -8.46 -8.52
C SER A 253 -10.55 -7.82 -9.90
N LYS A 254 -10.59 -6.48 -9.96
CA LYS A 254 -10.39 -5.74 -11.20
C LYS A 254 -8.96 -5.87 -11.73
N ILE A 255 -7.96 -5.84 -10.86
CA ILE A 255 -6.55 -6.02 -11.24
C ILE A 255 -6.34 -7.44 -11.79
N ALA A 256 -6.88 -8.47 -11.14
CA ALA A 256 -6.79 -9.85 -11.63
C ALA A 256 -7.44 -10.02 -13.02
N GLU A 257 -8.62 -9.41 -13.23
CA GLU A 257 -9.30 -9.38 -14.53
C GLU A 257 -8.40 -8.74 -15.61
N ILE A 258 -7.81 -7.58 -15.34
CA ILE A 258 -6.96 -6.87 -16.31
C ILE A 258 -5.69 -7.69 -16.62
N ILE A 259 -5.08 -8.35 -15.62
CA ILE A 259 -3.94 -9.24 -15.85
C ILE A 259 -4.34 -10.38 -16.79
N LYS A 260 -5.49 -11.02 -16.56
CA LYS A 260 -6.01 -12.09 -17.42
C LYS A 260 -6.27 -11.58 -18.84
N GLU A 261 -6.90 -10.42 -19.00
CA GLU A 261 -7.18 -9.82 -20.31
C GLU A 261 -5.90 -9.49 -21.10
N ARG A 262 -4.87 -8.96 -20.43
CA ARG A 262 -3.66 -8.46 -21.11
C ARG A 262 -2.56 -9.50 -21.31
N SER A 263 -2.48 -10.49 -20.42
CA SER A 263 -1.42 -11.50 -20.43
C SER A 263 -1.91 -12.93 -20.66
N GLY A 264 -3.23 -13.17 -20.55
CA GLY A 264 -3.81 -14.51 -20.53
C GLY A 264 -3.59 -15.26 -19.21
N GLN A 265 -2.86 -14.67 -18.25
CA GLN A 265 -2.57 -15.31 -16.98
C GLN A 265 -3.77 -15.21 -16.03
N GLU A 266 -4.29 -16.36 -15.62
CA GLU A 266 -5.36 -16.46 -14.63
C GLU A 266 -4.78 -16.54 -13.21
N ILE A 267 -5.28 -15.68 -12.33
CA ILE A 267 -4.86 -15.56 -10.93
C ILE A 267 -6.13 -15.42 -10.10
N ASP A 268 -6.26 -16.22 -9.03
CA ASP A 268 -7.28 -15.97 -8.01
C ASP A 268 -6.99 -14.60 -7.37
N PRO A 269 -7.94 -13.64 -7.37
CA PRO A 269 -7.72 -12.31 -6.81
C PRO A 269 -7.11 -12.35 -5.40
N LEU A 270 -7.49 -13.31 -4.55
CA LEU A 270 -6.98 -13.40 -3.19
C LEU A 270 -5.50 -13.83 -3.11
N ASP A 271 -4.97 -14.45 -4.16
CA ASP A 271 -3.58 -14.90 -4.25
C ASP A 271 -2.66 -13.82 -4.87
N LEU A 272 -3.21 -12.67 -5.31
CA LEU A 272 -2.43 -11.57 -5.92
C LEU A 272 -1.25 -11.08 -5.06
N PRO A 273 -1.39 -10.82 -3.73
CA PRO A 273 -0.27 -10.32 -2.94
C PRO A 273 0.94 -11.24 -2.95
N GLU A 274 0.69 -12.54 -2.80
CA GLU A 274 1.73 -13.56 -2.81
C GLU A 274 2.33 -13.73 -4.20
N PHE A 275 1.49 -13.74 -5.24
CA PHE A 275 1.93 -13.84 -6.62
C PHE A 275 2.94 -12.73 -6.96
N ILE A 276 2.65 -11.49 -6.59
CA ILE A 276 3.53 -10.34 -6.84
C ILE A 276 4.85 -10.47 -6.05
N ASP A 277 4.79 -10.84 -4.78
CA ASP A 277 5.99 -11.01 -3.96
C ASP A 277 6.87 -12.17 -4.47
N ASN A 278 6.27 -13.23 -5.02
CA ASN A 278 7.01 -14.32 -5.68
C ASN A 278 7.78 -13.83 -6.92
N GLU A 279 7.21 -12.93 -7.71
CA GLU A 279 7.91 -12.33 -8.86
C GLU A 279 9.07 -11.41 -8.40
N ILE A 280 8.89 -10.66 -7.30
CA ILE A 280 9.98 -9.88 -6.69
C ILE A 280 11.11 -10.81 -6.23
N ARG A 281 10.79 -11.94 -5.59
CA ARG A 281 11.82 -12.93 -5.16
C ARG A 281 12.60 -13.48 -6.35
N LYS A 282 11.92 -13.84 -7.44
CA LYS A 282 12.59 -14.31 -8.67
C LYS A 282 13.54 -13.26 -9.24
N LYS A 283 13.14 -11.98 -9.25
CA LYS A 283 14.02 -10.86 -9.66
C LYS A 283 15.23 -10.69 -8.75
N ILE A 284 15.06 -10.86 -7.44
CA ILE A 284 16.18 -10.82 -6.49
C ILE A 284 17.14 -12.00 -6.73
N GLU A 285 16.61 -13.20 -6.95
CA GLU A 285 17.42 -14.40 -7.16
C GLU A 285 18.26 -14.35 -8.43
N SER A 286 17.82 -13.61 -9.45
CA SER A 286 18.51 -13.49 -10.74
C SER A 286 19.64 -12.46 -10.79
N ILE A 287 19.85 -11.68 -9.72
CA ILE A 287 21.00 -10.76 -9.53
C ILE A 287 22.27 -11.55 -9.24
#